data_AF-B4USK9-F1
#
_entry.id   AF-B4USK9-F1
#
_cell.length_a   1.000
_cell.length_b   1.000
_cell.length_c   1.000
_cell.angle_alpha   90.00
_cell.angle_beta   90.00
_cell.angle_gamma   90.00
#
_symmetry.space_group_name_H-M   'P 1'
#
loop_
_entity.id
_entity.type
_entity.pdbx_description
1 polymer ?
#
loop_
_entity_poly.entity_id
_entity_poly.type
_entity_poly.pdbx_seq_one_letter_code
_entity_poly.pdbx_strand_id
1 'polypeptide(L)'
;MSPFIERILWHVGLSACLGLTVALSILSDIIALLTFHIYCFYVYGARLYCLKICGLSSLWRLFRGKKWNVLRQRVDSCSYDLDQLFIGTLLFTILIFLLPTTALYYLVFTLLRLLVVAVQGLIHLLVDLINSLPLYSLGLRLCRPYRLA
;
A
#
# COMPACT_ATOMS: atom_id res chain seq x y z
N MET A 1 -1.62 -16.67 21.48
CA MET A 1 -1.54 -16.62 19.99
C MET A 1 -2.34 -17.77 19.36
N SER A 2 -2.25 -19.01 19.86
CA SER A 2 -3.03 -20.17 19.38
C SER A 2 -4.56 -20.04 19.35
N PRO A 3 -5.27 -19.44 20.34
CA PRO A 3 -6.74 -19.46 20.36
C PRO A 3 -7.40 -18.51 19.37
N PHE A 4 -6.65 -17.61 18.73
CA PHE A 4 -7.16 -16.70 17.71
C PHE A 4 -7.09 -17.35 16.32
N ILE A 5 -5.96 -18.00 16.02
CA ILE A 5 -5.75 -18.74 14.77
C ILE A 5 -6.74 -19.89 14.67
N GLU A 6 -6.96 -20.64 15.76
CA GLU A 6 -7.91 -21.76 15.80
C GLU A 6 -9.35 -21.29 15.49
N ARG A 7 -9.75 -20.13 16.03
CA ARG A 7 -11.07 -19.54 15.79
C ARG A 7 -11.27 -19.12 14.33
N ILE A 8 -10.24 -18.51 13.73
CA ILE A 8 -10.25 -18.14 12.30
C ILE A 8 -10.38 -19.39 11.43
N LEU A 9 -9.59 -20.43 11.73
CA LEU A 9 -9.62 -21.70 11.00
C LEU A 9 -11.00 -22.37 11.09
N TRP A 10 -11.65 -22.32 12.26
CA TRP A 10 -12.99 -22.86 12.44
C TRP A 10 -14.03 -22.12 11.60
N HIS A 11 -14.00 -20.77 11.58
CA HIS A 11 -14.91 -19.97 10.76
C HIS A 11 -14.69 -20.17 9.26
N VAL A 12 -13.44 -20.27 8.80
CA VAL A 12 -13.10 -20.56 7.40
C VAL A 12 -13.58 -21.98 7.03
N GLY A 13 -13.34 -22.98 7.88
CA GLY A 13 -13.82 -24.35 7.68
C GLY A 13 -15.35 -24.44 7.60
N LEU A 14 -16.06 -23.72 8.48
CA LEU A 14 -17.52 -23.67 8.45
C LEU A 14 -18.06 -23.03 7.16
N SER A 15 -17.37 -21.98 6.67
CA SER A 15 -17.75 -21.29 5.43
C SER A 15 -17.57 -22.14 4.16
N ALA A 16 -16.65 -23.12 4.18
CA ALA A 16 -16.46 -24.03 3.05
C ALA A 16 -17.70 -24.91 2.78
N CYS A 17 -18.57 -25.12 3.78
CA CYS A 17 -19.86 -25.78 3.62
C CYS A 17 -20.81 -25.00 2.68
N LEU A 18 -20.65 -23.66 2.61
CA LEU A 18 -21.41 -22.77 1.72
C LEU A 18 -20.80 -22.65 0.31
N GLY A 19 -19.61 -23.22 0.09
CA GLY A 19 -18.90 -23.22 -1.19
C GLY A 19 -17.49 -22.65 -1.12
N LEU A 20 -16.63 -23.10 -2.05
CA LEU A 20 -15.21 -22.72 -2.11
C LEU A 20 -15.02 -21.21 -2.36
N THR A 21 -15.87 -20.59 -3.17
CA THR A 21 -15.79 -19.16 -3.49
C THR A 21 -16.11 -18.26 -2.29
N VAL A 22 -17.04 -18.69 -1.42
CA VAL A 22 -17.38 -18.01 -0.17
C VAL A 22 -16.19 -18.07 0.80
N ALA A 23 -15.56 -19.24 0.94
CA ALA A 23 -14.38 -19.40 1.79
C ALA A 23 -13.19 -18.53 1.31
N LEU A 24 -12.94 -18.48 -0.01
CA LEU A 24 -11.90 -17.63 -0.59
C LEU A 24 -12.18 -16.13 -0.40
N SER A 25 -13.44 -15.72 -0.49
CA SER A 25 -13.83 -14.32 -0.29
C SER A 25 -13.63 -13.90 1.17
N ILE A 26 -14.06 -14.72 2.14
CA ILE A 26 -13.83 -14.47 3.57
C ILE A 26 -12.33 -14.42 3.88
N LEU A 27 -11.53 -15.28 3.27
CA LEU A 27 -10.07 -15.26 3.43
C LEU A 27 -9.47 -13.93 2.93
N SER A 28 -9.92 -13.42 1.79
CA SER A 28 -9.49 -12.12 1.25
C SER A 28 -9.82 -10.96 2.21
N ASP A 29 -11.02 -10.97 2.80
CA ASP A 29 -11.45 -9.96 3.77
C ASP A 29 -10.64 -10.01 5.06
N ILE A 30 -10.33 -11.20 5.56
CA ILE A 30 -9.46 -11.37 6.75
C ILE A 30 -8.04 -10.85 6.46
N ILE A 31 -7.48 -11.14 5.29
CA ILE A 31 -6.18 -10.60 4.86
C ILE A 31 -6.23 -9.07 4.78
N ALA A 32 -7.31 -8.50 4.25
CA ALA A 32 -7.50 -7.05 4.16
C ALA A 32 -7.49 -6.39 5.55
N LEU A 33 -8.24 -6.97 6.50
CA LEU A 33 -8.32 -6.47 7.88
C LEU A 33 -6.98 -6.62 8.61
N LEU A 34 -6.32 -7.78 8.48
CA LEU A 34 -5.03 -8.03 9.11
C LEU A 34 -3.98 -7.03 8.62
N THR A 35 -4.02 -6.66 7.35
CA THR A 35 -3.02 -5.79 6.69
C THR A 35 -3.38 -4.30 6.73
N PHE A 36 -4.47 -3.92 7.40
CA PHE A 36 -4.90 -2.53 7.55
C PHE A 36 -3.81 -1.63 8.14
N HIS A 37 -3.08 -2.12 9.16
CA HIS A 37 -1.99 -1.37 9.78
C HIS A 37 -0.87 -1.03 8.78
N ILE A 38 -0.53 -1.95 7.87
CA ILE A 38 0.47 -1.74 6.81
C ILE A 38 0.04 -0.60 5.89
N TYR A 39 -1.25 -0.56 5.54
CA TYR A 39 -1.81 0.52 4.73
C TYR A 39 -1.70 1.88 5.42
N CYS A 40 -2.03 1.97 6.71
CA CYS A 40 -1.86 3.20 7.49
C CYS A 40 -0.40 3.69 7.49
N PHE A 41 0.56 2.79 7.74
CA PHE A 41 1.98 3.13 7.71
C PHE A 41 2.47 3.54 6.31
N TYR A 42 2.00 2.89 5.26
CA TYR A 42 2.29 3.27 3.88
C TYR A 42 1.84 4.71 3.57
N VAL A 43 0.60 5.06 3.93
CA VAL A 43 0.05 6.42 3.72
C VAL A 43 0.86 7.44 4.51
N TYR A 44 1.19 7.13 5.77
CA TYR A 44 2.01 8.00 6.60
C TYR A 44 3.41 8.22 6.02
N GLY A 45 4.07 7.13 5.59
CA GLY A 45 5.38 7.18 4.94
C GLY A 45 5.36 8.01 3.65
N ALA A 46 4.34 7.84 2.81
CA ALA A 46 4.17 8.63 1.59
C ALA A 46 4.05 10.13 1.89
N ARG A 47 3.23 10.50 2.88
CA ARG A 47 3.07 11.90 3.30
C ARG A 47 4.37 12.48 3.84
N LEU A 48 5.06 11.75 4.69
CA LEU A 48 6.31 12.19 5.29
C LEU A 48 7.41 12.36 4.23
N TYR A 49 7.51 11.44 3.27
CA TYR A 49 8.44 11.55 2.15
C TYR A 49 8.15 12.79 1.29
N CYS A 50 6.87 13.03 0.93
CA CYS A 50 6.48 14.22 0.21
C CYS A 50 6.83 15.51 0.96
N LEU A 51 6.57 15.57 2.28
CA LEU A 51 6.94 16.72 3.12
C LEU A 51 8.44 16.98 3.09
N LYS A 52 9.28 15.94 3.12
CA LYS A 52 10.73 16.08 3.04
C LYS A 52 11.21 16.61 1.70
N ILE A 53 10.70 16.08 0.58
CA ILE A 53 11.06 16.56 -0.75
C ILE A 53 10.62 18.01 -0.94
N CYS A 54 9.40 18.36 -0.50
CA CYS A 54 8.92 19.74 -0.51
C CYS A 54 9.82 20.66 0.36
N GLY A 55 10.18 20.21 1.56
CA GLY A 55 11.08 20.93 2.47
C GLY A 55 12.46 21.18 1.86
N LEU A 56 13.06 20.14 1.29
CA LEU A 56 14.36 20.21 0.58
C LEU A 56 14.29 21.15 -0.61
N SER A 57 13.24 21.08 -1.43
CA SER A 57 13.06 21.99 -2.56
C SER A 57 12.90 23.45 -2.12
N SER A 58 12.30 23.67 -0.94
CA SER A 58 12.19 25.00 -0.33
C SER A 58 13.54 25.53 0.14
N LEU A 59 14.30 24.71 0.87
CA LEU A 59 15.63 25.07 1.36
C LEU A 59 16.63 25.28 0.22
N TRP A 60 16.51 24.50 -0.85
CA TRP A 60 17.31 24.71 -2.06
C TRP A 60 17.07 26.09 -2.69
N ARG A 61 15.81 26.57 -2.68
CA ARG A 61 15.48 27.92 -3.13
C ARG A 61 16.03 28.99 -2.18
N LEU A 62 15.99 28.74 -0.86
CA LEU A 62 16.57 29.62 0.16
C LEU A 62 18.07 29.85 -0.09
N PHE A 63 18.85 28.79 -0.33
CA PHE A 63 20.28 28.90 -0.62
C PHE A 63 20.61 29.65 -1.91
N ARG A 64 19.67 29.68 -2.87
CA ARG A 64 19.81 30.45 -4.11
C ARG A 64 19.31 31.90 -3.98
N GLY A 65 18.89 32.33 -2.80
CA GLY A 65 18.31 33.67 -2.61
C GLY A 65 16.95 33.84 -3.30
N LYS A 66 16.21 32.74 -3.49
CA LYS A 66 14.95 32.71 -4.26
C LYS A 66 13.79 32.38 -3.32
N LYS A 67 12.71 33.17 -3.36
CA LYS A 67 11.48 32.99 -2.57
C LYS A 67 10.29 32.76 -3.51
N TRP A 68 9.46 31.76 -3.22
CA TRP A 68 8.17 31.61 -3.91
C TRP A 68 7.16 32.59 -3.32
N ASN A 69 6.61 33.45 -4.17
CA ASN A 69 5.58 34.40 -3.79
C ASN A 69 4.21 33.83 -4.17
N VAL A 70 3.44 33.38 -3.18
CA VAL A 70 2.11 32.78 -3.38
C VAL A 70 1.12 33.78 -3.98
N LEU A 71 1.24 35.08 -3.67
CA LEU A 71 0.31 36.11 -4.14
C LEU A 71 0.46 36.41 -5.64
N ARG A 72 1.68 36.29 -6.18
CA ARG A 72 2.00 36.57 -7.59
C ARG A 72 2.43 35.34 -8.39
N GLN A 73 2.37 34.14 -7.77
CA GLN A 73 2.73 32.84 -8.35
C GLN A 73 4.07 32.85 -9.10
N ARG A 74 5.08 33.55 -8.54
CA ARG A 74 6.41 33.70 -9.17
C ARG A 74 7.54 33.56 -8.16
N VAL A 75 8.74 33.28 -8.66
CA VAL A 75 9.97 33.22 -7.85
C VAL A 75 10.63 34.60 -7.82
N ASP A 76 10.60 35.26 -6.67
CA ASP A 76 11.25 36.55 -6.44
C ASP A 76 12.66 36.34 -5.84
N SER A 77 13.62 37.19 -6.18
CA SER A 77 14.93 37.24 -5.49
C SER A 77 14.78 37.99 -4.17
N CYS A 78 15.36 37.45 -3.09
CA CYS A 78 15.32 38.03 -1.76
C CYS A 78 16.72 37.94 -1.15
N SER A 79 17.18 39.02 -0.54
CA SER A 79 18.41 39.05 0.26
C SER A 79 18.11 38.44 1.63
N TYR A 80 18.79 37.36 1.96
CA TYR A 80 18.68 36.69 3.26
C TYR A 80 19.90 37.02 4.13
N ASP A 81 19.66 37.24 5.42
CA ASP A 81 20.74 37.41 6.40
C ASP A 81 21.50 36.10 6.64
N LEU A 82 22.75 36.22 7.10
CA LEU A 82 23.64 35.07 7.32
C LEU A 82 23.06 34.08 8.35
N ASP A 83 22.41 34.57 9.40
CA ASP A 83 21.82 33.74 10.45
C ASP A 83 20.70 32.85 9.90
N GLN A 84 19.88 33.38 8.99
CA GLN A 84 18.81 32.61 8.33
C GLN A 84 19.39 31.53 7.41
N LEU A 85 20.48 31.83 6.72
CA LEU A 85 21.18 30.88 5.86
C LEU A 85 21.80 29.73 6.68
N PHE A 86 22.36 30.05 7.85
CA PHE A 86 22.91 29.07 8.78
C PHE A 86 21.85 28.09 9.28
N ILE A 87 20.70 28.58 9.74
CA ILE A 87 19.57 27.75 10.16
C ILE A 87 19.07 26.88 9.00
N GLY A 88 18.97 27.46 7.79
CA GLY A 88 18.60 26.72 6.58
C GLY A 88 19.55 25.56 6.29
N THR A 89 20.86 25.78 6.49
CA THR A 89 21.89 24.76 6.29
C THR A 89 21.76 23.62 7.29
N LEU A 90 21.52 23.93 8.56
CA LEU A 90 21.28 22.94 9.62
C LEU A 90 20.03 22.09 9.33
N LEU A 91 18.91 22.72 8.96
CA LEU A 91 17.70 21.98 8.59
C LEU A 91 17.90 21.13 7.34
N PHE A 92 18.65 21.62 6.35
CA PHE A 92 18.94 20.90 5.13
C PHE A 92 19.79 19.66 5.38
N THR A 93 20.83 19.75 6.20
CA THR A 93 21.65 18.60 6.56
C THR A 93 20.83 17.54 7.30
N ILE A 94 20.02 17.93 8.30
CA ILE A 94 19.11 17.01 9.00
C ILE A 94 18.17 16.31 8.00
N LEU A 95 17.53 17.08 7.10
CA LEU A 95 16.60 16.51 6.12
C LEU A 95 17.28 15.56 5.15
N ILE A 96 18.47 15.90 4.64
CA ILE A 96 19.25 15.02 3.75
C ILE A 96 19.65 13.74 4.48
N PHE A 97 20.16 13.83 5.70
CA PHE A 97 20.56 12.64 6.46
C PHE A 97 19.38 11.75 6.83
N LEU A 98 18.21 12.34 7.09
CA LEU A 98 17.01 11.59 7.44
C LEU A 98 16.27 11.07 6.18
N LEU A 99 16.51 11.63 4.99
CA LEU A 99 15.86 11.20 3.76
C LEU A 99 16.08 9.71 3.43
N PRO A 100 17.33 9.17 3.41
CA PRO A 100 17.57 7.77 3.05
C PRO A 100 16.86 6.80 3.98
N THR A 101 16.83 7.07 5.29
CA THR A 101 16.12 6.20 6.25
C THR A 101 14.62 6.20 5.97
N THR A 102 14.01 7.37 5.73
CA THR A 102 12.58 7.43 5.41
C THR A 102 12.23 6.88 4.04
N ALA A 103 13.13 7.00 3.06
CA ALA A 103 12.95 6.39 1.74
C ALA A 103 12.95 4.87 1.85
N LEU A 104 13.86 4.29 2.65
CA LEU A 104 13.88 2.85 2.91
C LEU A 104 12.61 2.37 3.62
N TYR A 105 12.16 3.06 4.68
CA TYR A 105 10.90 2.70 5.34
C TYR A 105 9.71 2.76 4.38
N TYR A 106 9.60 3.83 3.59
CA TYR A 106 8.55 3.93 2.57
C TYR A 106 8.63 2.77 1.59
N LEU A 107 9.81 2.45 1.06
CA LEU A 107 10.02 1.34 0.13
C LEU A 107 9.58 0.01 0.73
N VAL A 108 9.98 -0.31 1.97
CA VAL A 108 9.55 -1.55 2.64
C VAL A 108 8.04 -1.64 2.76
N PHE A 109 7.36 -0.57 3.22
CA PHE A 109 5.91 -0.57 3.33
C PHE A 109 5.21 -0.61 1.96
N THR A 110 5.78 -0.01 0.92
CA THR A 110 5.25 -0.12 -0.45
C THR A 110 5.33 -1.55 -0.97
N LEU A 111 6.45 -2.25 -0.74
CA LEU A 111 6.63 -3.63 -1.16
C LEU A 111 5.70 -4.58 -0.42
N LEU A 112 5.54 -4.40 0.90
CA LEU A 112 4.57 -5.15 1.68
C LEU A 112 3.14 -4.92 1.17
N ARG A 113 2.77 -3.66 0.88
CA ARG A 113 1.44 -3.36 0.32
C ARG A 113 1.25 -3.98 -1.06
N LEU A 114 2.27 -3.94 -1.92
CA LEU A 114 2.24 -4.58 -3.24
C LEU A 114 2.02 -6.09 -3.11
N LEU A 115 2.73 -6.76 -2.19
CA LEU A 115 2.57 -8.18 -1.93
C LEU A 115 1.15 -8.51 -1.48
N VAL A 116 0.58 -7.75 -0.55
CA VAL A 116 -0.79 -7.95 -0.07
C VAL A 116 -1.80 -7.81 -1.21
N VAL A 117 -1.69 -6.74 -2.02
CA VAL A 117 -2.58 -6.51 -3.16
C VAL A 117 -2.42 -7.62 -4.22
N ALA A 118 -1.20 -8.12 -4.44
CA ALA A 118 -0.96 -9.23 -5.35
C ALA A 118 -1.63 -10.53 -4.87
N VAL A 119 -1.56 -10.84 -3.57
CA VAL A 119 -2.24 -12.01 -2.99
C VAL A 119 -3.75 -11.87 -3.09
N GLN A 120 -4.30 -10.69 -2.77
CA GLN A 120 -5.74 -10.44 -2.91
C GLN A 120 -6.18 -10.56 -4.37
N GLY A 121 -5.42 -9.98 -5.31
CA GLY A 121 -5.67 -10.09 -6.74
C GLY A 121 -5.65 -11.55 -7.23
N LEU A 122 -4.72 -12.37 -6.73
CA LEU A 122 -4.69 -13.80 -7.05
C LEU A 122 -5.94 -14.52 -6.52
N ILE A 123 -6.39 -14.23 -5.30
CA ILE A 123 -7.61 -14.82 -4.75
C ILE A 123 -8.82 -14.45 -5.61
N HIS A 124 -8.97 -13.18 -5.98
CA HIS A 124 -10.05 -12.73 -6.86
C HIS A 124 -10.01 -13.41 -8.23
N LEU A 125 -8.81 -13.53 -8.84
CA LEU A 125 -8.63 -14.24 -10.10
C LEU A 125 -9.04 -15.72 -10.00
N LEU A 126 -8.70 -16.39 -8.90
CA LEU A 126 -9.11 -17.77 -8.66
C LEU A 126 -10.63 -17.90 -8.51
N VAL A 127 -11.28 -16.97 -7.81
CA VAL A 127 -12.74 -16.94 -7.68
C VAL A 127 -13.40 -16.74 -9.05
N ASP A 128 -12.90 -15.81 -9.86
CA ASP A 128 -13.40 -15.56 -11.22
C ASP A 128 -13.19 -16.77 -12.13
N LEU A 129 -12.06 -17.47 -12.01
CA LEU A 129 -11.80 -18.71 -12.73
C LEU A 129 -12.79 -19.82 -12.34
N ILE A 130 -13.07 -19.98 -11.04
CA ILE A 130 -14.05 -20.96 -10.55
C ILE A 130 -15.46 -20.62 -11.05
N ASN A 131 -15.82 -19.34 -11.08
CA ASN A 131 -17.15 -18.89 -11.53
C ASN A 131 -17.32 -18.98 -13.05
N SER A 132 -16.26 -18.76 -13.82
CA SER A 132 -16.29 -18.82 -15.29
C SER A 132 -16.20 -20.25 -15.84
N LEU A 133 -15.53 -21.16 -15.14
CA LEU A 133 -15.54 -22.58 -15.47
C LEU A 133 -16.89 -23.17 -15.02
N PRO A 134 -17.71 -23.73 -15.92
CA PRO A 134 -18.93 -24.42 -15.53
C PRO A 134 -18.56 -25.80 -14.98
N LEU A 135 -17.85 -25.83 -13.84
CA LEU A 135 -17.32 -27.03 -13.17
C LEU A 135 -18.42 -28.06 -12.90
N TYR A 136 -19.64 -27.59 -12.65
CA TYR A 136 -20.82 -28.43 -12.53
C TYR A 136 -21.13 -29.20 -13.82
N SER A 137 -21.10 -28.52 -14.97
CA SER A 137 -21.36 -29.15 -16.29
C SER A 137 -20.23 -30.10 -16.71
N LEU A 138 -18.98 -29.77 -16.40
CA LEU A 138 -17.82 -30.63 -16.62
C LEU A 138 -17.86 -31.87 -15.72
N GLY A 139 -18.19 -31.69 -14.44
CA GLY A 139 -18.38 -32.78 -13.49
C GLY A 139 -19.50 -33.73 -13.91
N LEU A 140 -20.63 -33.19 -14.40
CA LEU A 140 -21.72 -33.99 -14.95
C LEU A 140 -21.32 -34.75 -16.22
N ARG A 141 -20.56 -34.12 -17.13
CA ARG A 141 -20.03 -34.78 -18.33
C ARG A 141 -19.06 -35.93 -17.99
N LEU A 142 -18.24 -35.78 -16.95
CA LEU A 142 -17.30 -36.81 -16.51
C LEU A 142 -17.99 -37.97 -15.75
N CYS A 143 -18.91 -37.67 -14.84
CA CYS A 143 -19.59 -38.68 -14.04
C CYS A 143 -20.73 -39.39 -14.78
N ARG A 144 -21.38 -38.74 -15.76
CA ARG A 144 -22.42 -39.33 -16.61
C ARG A 144 -22.29 -38.87 -18.07
N PRO A 145 -21.30 -39.40 -18.82
CA PRO A 145 -21.16 -39.09 -20.24
C PRO A 145 -22.37 -39.56 -21.08
N TYR A 146 -23.09 -40.59 -20.63
CA TYR A 146 -24.12 -41.30 -21.41
C TYR A 146 -25.50 -40.62 -21.45
N ARG A 147 -25.71 -39.49 -20.76
CA ARG A 147 -27.03 -38.82 -20.65
C ARG A 147 -27.14 -37.52 -21.45
N LEU A 148 -26.11 -37.17 -22.22
CA LEU A 148 -25.99 -35.93 -22.99
C LEU A 148 -25.75 -36.20 -24.50
N ALA A 149 -26.13 -37.37 -24.99
CA ALA A 149 -26.27 -37.66 -26.43
C ALA A 149 -27.72 -37.43 -26.85
#